data_AF-A0A2E8VLK5-F1
#
_entry.id   AF-A0A2E8VLK5-F1
#
_cell.length_a   1.000
_cell.length_b   1.000
_cell.length_c   1.000
_cell.angle_alpha   90.00
_cell.angle_beta   90.00
_cell.angle_gamma   90.00
#
_symmetry.space_group_name_H-M   'P 1'
#
loop_
_entity.id
_entity.type
_entity.pdbx_description
1 polymer ?
#
loop_
_entity_poly.entity_id
_entity_poly.type
_entity_poly.pdbx_seq_one_letter_code
_entity_poly.pdbx_strand_id
1 'polypeptide(L)' 'MNREEMFMQLMAVARETPETRRQLVTILSQEAFHRQSLLGTLLEDLRMRGAPVEFIECIGFLRDDDTAARALELLRG' A
#
# COMPACT_ATOMS: atom_id res chain seq x y z
N MET A 1 -2.57 10.57 13.33
CA MET A 1 -3.46 9.97 12.32
C MET A 1 -3.79 8.55 12.77
N ASN A 2 -5.06 8.16 12.82
CA ASN A 2 -5.44 6.80 13.20
C ASN A 2 -5.28 5.85 11.98
N ARG A 3 -5.20 4.53 12.21
CA ARG A 3 -5.01 3.52 11.14
C ARG A 3 -6.10 3.58 10.06
N GLU A 4 -7.32 3.98 10.42
CA GLU A 4 -8.47 4.06 9.52
C GLU A 4 -8.39 5.28 8.58
N GLU A 5 -7.96 6.44 9.08
CA GLU A 5 -7.68 7.63 8.27
C GLU A 5 -6.59 7.35 7.23
N MET A 6 -5.55 6.63 7.63
CA MET A 6 -4.41 6.28 6.77
C MET A 6 -4.84 5.35 5.64
N PHE A 7 -5.64 4.37 6.00
CA PHE A 7 -6.23 3.46 5.06
C PHE A 7 -7.16 4.17 4.06
N MET A 8 -7.98 5.14 4.52
CA MET A 8 -8.79 5.97 3.63
C MET A 8 -7.97 6.84 2.68
N GLN A 9 -6.87 7.44 3.15
CA GLN A 9 -5.96 8.22 2.29
C GLN A 9 -5.28 7.34 1.24
N LEU A 10 -4.80 6.15 1.61
CA LEU A 10 -4.22 5.20 0.67
C LEU A 10 -5.22 4.83 -0.43
N MET A 11 -6.47 4.58 -0.05
CA MET A 11 -7.54 4.28 -1.01
C MET A 11 -7.89 5.47 -1.89
N ALA A 12 -7.82 6.70 -1.38
CA ALA A 12 -8.01 7.91 -2.18
C ALA A 12 -6.91 8.04 -3.25
N VAL A 13 -5.64 7.89 -2.87
CA VAL A 13 -4.51 7.94 -3.82
C VAL A 13 -4.60 6.83 -4.87
N ALA A 14 -4.98 5.62 -4.47
CA ALA A 14 -5.18 4.51 -5.40
C ALA A 14 -6.35 4.75 -6.37
N ARG A 15 -7.37 5.54 -5.99
CA ARG A 15 -8.45 5.94 -6.92
C ARG A 15 -7.97 6.96 -7.95
N GLU A 16 -7.13 7.91 -7.54
CA GLU A 16 -6.63 8.97 -8.41
C GLU A 16 -5.55 8.49 -9.38
N THR A 17 -4.79 7.45 -9.01
CA THR A 17 -3.68 6.93 -9.82
C THR A 17 -3.87 5.46 -10.18
N PRO A 18 -4.42 5.15 -11.38
CA PRO A 18 -4.69 3.77 -11.83
C PRO A 18 -3.44 2.87 -11.89
N GLU A 19 -2.27 3.47 -12.08
CA GLU A 19 -0.98 2.75 -12.08
C GLU A 19 -0.61 2.30 -10.66
N THR A 20 -0.71 3.21 -9.68
CA THR A 20 -0.53 2.90 -8.26
C THR A 20 -1.49 1.82 -7.79
N ARG A 21 -2.77 1.89 -8.20
CA ARG A 21 -3.75 0.82 -7.89
C ARG A 21 -3.32 -0.53 -8.45
N ARG A 22 -2.92 -0.61 -9.73
CA ARG A 22 -2.47 -1.86 -10.35
C ARG A 22 -1.23 -2.43 -9.67
N GLN A 23 -0.28 -1.57 -9.31
CA GLN A 23 0.93 -1.96 -8.59
C GLN A 23 0.58 -2.52 -7.20
N LEU A 24 -0.26 -1.82 -6.44
CA LEU A 24 -0.70 -2.27 -5.11
C LEU A 24 -1.48 -3.58 -5.18
N VAL A 25 -2.42 -3.74 -6.12
CA VAL A 25 -3.14 -5.01 -6.29
C VAL A 25 -2.18 -6.16 -6.60
N THR A 26 -1.19 -5.92 -7.47
CA THR A 26 -0.17 -6.92 -7.81
C THR A 26 0.61 -7.36 -6.57
N ILE A 27 1.10 -6.39 -5.80
CA ILE A 27 1.89 -6.63 -4.58
C ILE A 27 1.06 -7.36 -3.51
N LEU A 28 -0.16 -6.87 -3.24
CA LEU A 28 -1.03 -7.39 -2.18
C LEU A 28 -1.59 -8.78 -2.53
N SER A 29 -1.63 -9.15 -3.81
CA SER A 29 -2.04 -10.49 -4.25
C SER A 29 -0.98 -11.57 -4.07
N GLN A 30 0.25 -11.20 -3.68
CA GLN A 30 1.33 -12.17 -3.44
C GLN A 30 1.22 -12.82 -2.05
N GLU A 31 1.85 -13.99 -1.90
CA GLU A 31 2.06 -14.62 -0.59
C GLU A 31 2.85 -13.71 0.36
N ALA A 32 2.66 -13.89 1.67
CA ALA A 32 3.17 -12.99 2.70
C ALA A 32 4.67 -12.66 2.57
N PHE A 33 5.52 -13.66 2.30
CA PHE A 33 6.96 -13.46 2.13
C PHE A 33 7.29 -12.57 0.93
N HIS A 34 6.70 -12.86 -0.24
CA HIS A 34 6.91 -12.07 -1.45
C HIS A 34 6.31 -10.65 -1.31
N ARG A 35 5.14 -10.53 -0.67
CA ARG A 35 4.50 -9.24 -0.38
C ARG A 35 5.41 -8.36 0.48
N GLN A 36 5.97 -8.91 1.55
CA GLN A 36 6.89 -8.17 2.43
C GLN A 36 8.13 -7.67 1.68
N SER A 37 8.72 -8.52 0.83
CA SER A 37 9.87 -8.14 0.00
C SER A 37 9.53 -6.99 -0.96
N LEU A 38 8.43 -7.12 -1.73
CA LEU A 38 8.00 -6.11 -2.69
C LEU A 38 7.60 -4.79 -2.02
N LEU A 39 6.90 -4.84 -0.88
CA LEU A 39 6.59 -3.65 -0.09
C LEU A 39 7.87 -3.00 0.45
N GLY A 40 8.88 -3.79 0.83
CA GLY A 40 10.20 -3.29 1.19
C GLY A 40 10.81 -2.43 0.09
N THR A 41 10.92 -2.99 -1.11
CA THR A 41 11.44 -2.27 -2.29
C THR A 41 10.62 -1.03 -2.63
N LEU A 42 9.28 -1.13 -2.60
CA LEU A 42 8.40 0.01 -2.86
C LEU A 42 8.61 1.14 -1.85
N LEU A 43 8.71 0.81 -0.56
CA LEU A 43 8.90 1.81 0.50
C LEU A 43 10.26 2.51 0.38
N GLU A 44 11.31 1.79 -0.02
CA GLU A 44 12.62 2.38 -0.29
C GLU A 44 12.57 3.31 -1.51
N ASP A 45 11.95 2.88 -2.61
CA ASP A 45 11.77 3.70 -3.80
C ASP A 45 10.99 4.98 -3.51
N LEU A 46 9.87 4.89 -2.77
CA LEU A 46 9.08 6.04 -2.36
C LEU A 46 9.88 7.03 -1.48
N ARG A 47 10.71 6.52 -0.57
CA ARG A 47 11.61 7.36 0.24
C ARG A 47 12.64 8.07 -0.62
N MET A 48 13.27 7.36 -1.57
CA MET A 48 14.25 7.95 -2.48
C MET A 48 13.64 9.04 -3.37
N ARG A 49 12.37 8.88 -3.76
CA ARG A 49 11.64 9.86 -4.57
C ARG A 49 11.07 11.04 -3.76
N GLY A 50 11.27 11.06 -2.43
CA GLY A 50 10.75 12.11 -1.56
C GLY A 50 9.24 12.11 -1.42
N ALA A 51 8.61 10.93 -1.48
CA ALA A 51 7.17 10.82 -1.23
C ALA A 51 6.82 11.30 0.20
N PRO A 52 5.59 11.81 0.43
CA PRO A 52 5.15 12.24 1.75
C PRO A 52 5.30 11.13 2.80
N VAL A 53 5.73 11.49 4.01
CA VAL A 53 5.99 10.54 5.09
C VAL A 53 4.72 9.77 5.44
N GLU A 54 3.59 10.46 5.48
CA GLU A 54 2.28 9.89 5.76
C GLU A 54 1.91 8.81 4.74
N PHE A 55 2.25 9.03 3.46
CA PHE A 55 2.00 8.06 2.40
C PHE A 55 2.90 6.82 2.56
N ILE A 56 4.18 7.02 2.88
CA ILE A 56 5.12 5.91 3.14
C ILE A 56 4.65 5.08 4.35
N GLU A 57 4.18 5.74 5.42
CA GLU A 57 3.65 5.03 6.58
C GLU A 57 2.37 4.26 6.24
N CYS A 58 1.48 4.82 5.41
CA CYS A 58 0.27 4.12 4.92
C CYS A 58 0.63 2.81 4.21
N ILE A 59 1.61 2.85 3.31
CA ILE A 59 2.11 1.67 2.59
C ILE A 59 2.77 0.69 3.57
N GLY A 60 3.41 1.19 4.63
CA GLY A 60 4.02 0.37 5.69
C GLY A 60 3.03 -0.54 6.41
N PHE A 61 1.79 -0.09 6.63
CA PHE A 61 0.74 -0.90 7.26
C PHE A 61 0.29 -2.09 6.40
N LEU A 62 0.51 -2.07 5.08
CA LEU A 62 0.21 -3.19 4.20
C LEU A 62 1.12 -4.41 4.40
N ARG A 63 2.13 -4.30 5.27
CA ARG A 63 2.95 -5.45 5.68
C ARG A 63 2.19 -6.42 6.57
N ASP A 64 1.24 -5.92 7.34
CA ASP A 64 0.32 -6.69 8.19
C ASP A 64 -0.68 -7.47 7.31
N ASP A 65 -0.87 -8.77 7.61
CA ASP A 65 -1.69 -9.66 6.77
C ASP A 65 -3.16 -9.25 6.72
N ASP A 66 -3.75 -8.91 7.87
CA ASP A 66 -5.15 -8.51 7.96
C ASP A 66 -5.40 -7.19 7.21
N THR A 67 -4.49 -6.23 7.39
CA THR A 67 -4.55 -4.94 6.70
C THR A 67 -4.36 -5.10 5.19
N ALA A 68 -3.44 -5.98 4.76
CA ALA A 68 -3.21 -6.28 3.35
C ALA A 68 -4.42 -6.92 2.69
N ALA A 69 -5.06 -7.89 3.34
CA ALA A 69 -6.25 -8.56 2.85
C ALA A 69 -7.40 -7.56 2.65
N ARG A 70 -7.68 -6.75 3.67
CA ARG A 70 -8.73 -5.72 3.61
C ARG A 70 -8.46 -4.66 2.53
N ALA A 71 -7.20 -4.24 2.36
CA ALA A 71 -6.81 -3.33 1.29
C ALA A 71 -7.05 -3.94 -0.10
N LEU A 72 -6.68 -5.22 -0.29
CA LEU A 72 -6.84 -5.92 -1.55
C LEU A 72 -8.31 -6.05 -1.97
N GLU A 73 -9.20 -6.36 -1.02
CA GLU A 73 -10.64 -6.43 -1.28
C GLU A 73 -11.18 -5.10 -1.80
N LEU A 74 -10.83 -3.99 -1.15
CA LEU A 74 -11.30 -2.66 -1.57
C LEU A 74 -10.68 -2.18 -2.89
N LEU A 75 -9.44 -2.57 -3.18
CA LEU A 75 -8.78 -2.23 -4.44
C LEU A 75 -9.28 -3.09 -5.63
N ARG A 76 -9.95 -4.21 -5.36
CA ARG A 76 -10.60 -5.05 -6.39
C ARG A 76 -12.08 -4.72 -6.60
N GLY A 77 -12.72 -4.09 -5.62
CA GLY A 77 -14.05 -3.47 -5.76
C GLY A 77 -14.07 -2.27 -6.70
#